data_AF-A0A5W3ES09-F1
#
_entry.id   AF-A0A5W3ES09-F1
#
_cell.length_a   1.000
_cell.length_b   1.000
_cell.length_c   1.000
_cell.angle_alpha   90.00
_cell.angle_beta   90.00
_cell.angle_gamma   90.00
#
_symmetry.space_group_name_H-M   'P 1'
#
loop_
_entity.id
_entity.type
_entity.pdbx_description
1 polymer ?
#
loop_
_entity_poly.entity_id
_entity_poly.type
_entity_poly.pdbx_seq_one_letter_code
_entity_poly.pdbx_strand_id
1 'polypeptide(L)'
;MTNQLRQDPFVAMMLCAKAESNEADLIRLLTDDEYLISERDKRLKELYKPETGESLGNQDAWKFLILVADETWRAKNPIVCDITDLPYKYGGLITSDLYLKPFFVGEAMQELQDVLVTATNTLRRLRAEQLI
;
A
#
# COMPACT_ATOMS: atom_id res chain seq x y z
N MET A 1 10.97 -5.48 16.00
CA MET A 1 10.76 -5.91 14.60
C MET A 1 9.47 -5.33 14.00
N THR A 2 8.43 -5.10 14.79
CA THR A 2 7.14 -4.47 14.44
C THR A 2 7.19 -3.15 13.68
N ASN A 3 8.19 -2.32 13.97
CA ASN A 3 8.32 -0.99 13.38
C ASN A 3 8.88 -1.03 11.95
N GLN A 4 9.60 -2.10 11.54
CA GLN A 4 10.15 -2.23 10.18
C GLN A 4 9.10 -2.68 9.17
N LEU A 5 8.11 -3.48 9.59
CA LEU A 5 7.09 -3.99 8.67
C LEU A 5 6.17 -2.88 8.16
N ARG A 6 5.79 -1.94 9.02
CA ARG A 6 4.96 -0.78 8.66
C ARG A 6 5.74 0.28 7.85
N GLN A 7 7.06 0.15 7.77
CA GLN A 7 7.91 0.98 6.90
C GLN A 7 7.98 0.43 5.47
N ASP A 8 7.49 -0.78 5.23
CA ASP A 8 7.52 -1.41 3.92
C ASP A 8 6.52 -0.72 2.96
N PRO A 9 6.96 -0.17 1.82
CA PRO A 9 6.06 0.46 0.84
C PRO A 9 4.97 -0.47 0.31
N PHE A 10 5.23 -1.77 0.22
CA PHE A 10 4.23 -2.73 -0.21
C PHE A 10 3.13 -2.91 0.84
N VAL A 11 3.51 -2.92 2.12
CA VAL A 11 2.55 -2.89 3.22
C VAL A 11 1.76 -1.57 3.21
N ALA A 12 2.42 -0.45 2.93
CA ALA A 12 1.73 0.85 2.84
C ALA A 12 0.64 0.85 1.76
N MET A 13 0.95 0.28 0.59
CA MET A 13 -0.03 0.07 -0.48
C MET A 13 -1.22 -0.78 -0.02
N MET A 14 -0.95 -1.93 0.62
CA MET A 14 -1.98 -2.83 1.11
C MET A 14 -2.92 -2.13 2.10
N LEU A 15 -2.34 -1.39 3.05
CA LEU A 15 -3.12 -0.67 4.07
C LEU A 15 -3.97 0.44 3.43
N CYS A 16 -3.43 1.20 2.47
CA CYS A 16 -4.19 2.23 1.76
C CYS A 16 -5.36 1.61 0.97
N ALA A 17 -5.13 0.51 0.26
CA ALA A 17 -6.17 -0.19 -0.49
C ALA A 17 -7.27 -0.74 0.43
N LYS A 18 -6.91 -1.26 1.61
CA LYS A 18 -7.88 -1.79 2.58
C LYS A 18 -8.66 -0.69 3.29
N ALA A 19 -8.05 0.46 3.51
CA ALA A 19 -8.73 1.62 4.08
C ALA A 19 -9.87 2.16 3.21
N GLU A 20 -9.84 1.89 1.90
CA GLU A 20 -10.88 2.26 0.95
C GLU A 20 -11.92 1.13 0.76
N SER A 21 -11.49 -0.14 0.81
CA SER A 21 -12.35 -1.28 0.42
C SER A 21 -12.85 -2.18 1.55
N ASN A 22 -12.18 -2.26 2.70
CA ASN A 22 -12.54 -3.16 3.79
C ASN A 22 -11.94 -2.75 5.15
N GLU A 23 -12.72 -2.01 5.93
CA GLU A 23 -12.32 -1.49 7.24
C GLU A 23 -12.05 -2.57 8.29
N ALA A 24 -12.86 -3.63 8.35
CA ALA A 24 -12.66 -4.69 9.35
C ALA A 24 -11.33 -5.41 9.14
N ASP A 25 -10.99 -5.67 7.88
CA ASP A 25 -9.70 -6.25 7.51
C ASP A 25 -8.54 -5.27 7.75
N LEU A 26 -8.74 -3.98 7.45
CA LEU A 26 -7.76 -2.94 7.77
C LEU A 26 -7.42 -2.91 9.27
N ILE A 27 -8.43 -2.89 10.15
CA ILE A 27 -8.21 -2.85 11.60
C ILE A 27 -7.37 -4.05 12.00
N ARG A 28 -7.73 -5.26 11.53
CA ARG A 28 -6.97 -6.47 11.82
C ARG A 28 -5.51 -6.36 11.33
N LEU A 29 -5.28 -5.90 10.11
CA LEU A 29 -3.93 -5.67 9.58
C LEU A 29 -3.12 -4.67 10.41
N LEU A 30 -3.78 -3.70 11.05
CA LEU A 30 -3.12 -2.68 11.87
C LEU A 30 -2.83 -3.13 13.29
N THR A 31 -3.64 -4.04 13.85
CA THR A 31 -3.54 -4.47 15.25
C THR A 31 -2.94 -5.86 15.45
N ASP A 32 -2.88 -6.69 14.41
CA ASP A 32 -2.36 -8.06 14.44
C ASP A 32 -1.15 -8.20 13.50
N ASP A 33 0.05 -8.17 14.09
CA ASP A 33 1.30 -8.21 13.32
C ASP A 33 1.53 -9.56 12.63
N GLU A 34 1.11 -10.67 13.25
CA GLU A 34 1.24 -11.99 12.64
C GLU A 34 0.36 -12.10 11.40
N TYR A 35 -0.86 -11.55 11.50
CA TYR A 35 -1.76 -11.45 10.35
C TYR A 35 -1.20 -10.55 9.25
N LEU A 36 -0.64 -9.40 9.61
CA LEU A 36 -0.01 -8.48 8.65
C LEU A 36 1.15 -9.14 7.89
N ILE A 37 2.03 -9.86 8.60
CA ILE A 37 3.14 -10.64 8.00
C ILE A 37 2.59 -11.69 7.04
N SER A 38 1.62 -12.48 7.51
CA SER A 38 0.98 -13.55 6.71
C SER A 38 0.37 -13.01 5.42
N GLU A 39 -0.43 -11.94 5.50
CA GLU A 39 -1.09 -11.37 4.32
C GLU A 39 -0.08 -10.73 3.37
N ARG A 40 0.94 -10.02 3.86
CA ARG A 40 2.01 -9.49 3.02
C ARG A 40 2.71 -10.60 2.25
N ASP A 41 3.15 -11.65 2.94
CA ASP A 41 3.92 -12.75 2.33
C ASP A 41 3.09 -13.53 1.32
N LYS A 42 1.80 -13.75 1.64
CA LYS A 42 0.84 -14.35 0.72
C LYS A 42 0.70 -13.51 -0.55
N ARG A 43 0.47 -12.20 -0.43
CA ARG A 43 0.28 -11.30 -1.59
C ARG A 43 1.53 -11.17 -2.44
N LEU A 44 2.70 -11.05 -1.83
CA LEU A 44 3.97 -11.05 -2.55
C LEU A 44 4.14 -12.36 -3.33
N LYS A 45 3.87 -13.52 -2.71
CA LYS A 45 3.95 -14.83 -3.38
C LYS A 45 2.94 -14.98 -4.52
N GLU A 46 1.74 -14.41 -4.39
CA GLU A 46 0.73 -14.42 -5.43
C GLU A 46 1.14 -13.55 -6.63
N LEU A 47 1.71 -12.36 -6.41
CA LEU A 47 2.10 -11.43 -7.48
C LEU A 47 3.13 -11.97 -8.48
N TYR A 48 4.01 -12.86 -8.03
CA TYR A 48 5.01 -13.48 -8.91
C TYR A 48 4.45 -14.61 -9.79
N LYS A 49 3.15 -14.92 -9.70
CA LYS A 49 2.51 -15.91 -10.58
C LYS A 49 2.12 -15.26 -11.92
N PRO A 50 2.44 -15.86 -13.07
CA PRO A 50 2.08 -15.33 -14.39
C PRO A 50 0.58 -15.04 -14.56
N GLU A 51 -0.27 -15.90 -14.00
CA GLU A 51 -1.74 -15.80 -14.03
C GLU A 51 -2.28 -14.53 -13.34
N THR A 52 -1.49 -13.92 -12.45
CA THR A 52 -1.89 -12.70 -11.74
C THR A 52 -1.80 -11.47 -12.63
N GLY A 53 -0.83 -11.42 -13.56
CA GLY A 53 -0.78 -10.35 -14.56
C GLY A 53 -1.93 -10.39 -15.56
N GLU A 54 -2.30 -11.60 -15.99
CA GLU A 54 -3.39 -11.83 -16.95
C GLU A 54 -4.77 -11.49 -16.37
N SER A 55 -4.99 -11.80 -15.09
CA SER A 55 -6.28 -11.55 -14.42
C SER A 55 -6.56 -10.08 -14.09
N LEU A 56 -5.54 -9.22 -14.03
CA LEU A 56 -5.70 -7.80 -13.77
C LEU A 56 -6.27 -7.02 -14.97
N GLY A 57 -6.16 -7.55 -16.19
CA GLY A 57 -6.65 -6.89 -17.41
C GLY A 57 -5.97 -5.55 -17.74
N ASN A 58 -4.98 -5.13 -16.95
CA ASN A 58 -4.23 -3.88 -17.10
C ASN A 58 -2.73 -4.16 -16.89
N GLN A 59 -1.98 -4.10 -17.99
CA GLN A 59 -0.54 -4.41 -17.99
C GLN A 59 0.28 -3.40 -17.16
N ASP A 60 -0.15 -2.14 -17.11
CA ASP A 60 0.57 -1.09 -16.38
C ASP A 60 0.32 -1.19 -14.88
N ALA A 61 -0.90 -1.57 -14.47
CA ALA A 61 -1.18 -1.92 -13.08
C ALA A 61 -0.31 -3.11 -12.61
N TRP A 62 -0.14 -4.13 -13.45
CA TRP A 62 0.74 -5.25 -13.12
C TRP A 62 2.21 -4.83 -13.00
N LYS A 63 2.75 -4.05 -13.95
CA LYS A 63 4.13 -3.53 -13.86
C LYS A 63 4.35 -2.71 -12.60
N PHE A 64 3.39 -1.84 -12.25
CA PHE A 64 3.44 -1.08 -11.00
C PHE A 64 3.54 -2.01 -9.78
N LEU A 65 2.67 -3.03 -9.70
CA LEU A 65 2.66 -3.98 -8.58
C LEU A 65 3.98 -4.76 -8.48
N ILE A 66 4.59 -5.15 -9.61
CA ILE A 66 5.89 -5.82 -9.62
C ILE A 66 7.00 -4.89 -9.10
N LEU A 67 7.00 -3.61 -9.49
CA LEU A 67 7.99 -2.65 -9.00
C LEU A 67 7.87 -2.40 -7.50
N VAL A 68 6.64 -2.22 -7.01
CA VAL A 68 6.40 -2.02 -5.58
C VAL A 68 6.67 -3.30 -4.77
N ALA A 69 6.56 -4.48 -5.38
CA ALA A 69 6.87 -5.77 -4.74
C ALA A 69 8.38 -6.10 -4.70
N ASP A 70 9.20 -5.46 -5.52
CA ASP A 70 10.65 -5.72 -5.60
C ASP A 70 11.33 -5.51 -4.23
N GLU A 71 11.97 -6.56 -3.72
CA GLU A 71 12.56 -6.55 -2.38
C GLU A 71 13.68 -5.52 -2.24
N THR A 72 14.50 -5.36 -3.29
CA THR A 72 15.63 -4.42 -3.26
C THR A 72 15.14 -2.98 -3.25
N TRP A 73 14.10 -2.67 -4.03
CA TRP A 73 13.48 -1.36 -4.07
C TRP A 73 12.77 -1.04 -2.75
N ARG A 74 11.98 -1.97 -2.20
CA ARG A 74 11.31 -1.79 -0.89
C ARG A 74 12.31 -1.50 0.22
N ALA A 75 13.43 -2.22 0.26
CA ALA A 75 14.49 -2.03 1.26
C ALA A 75 15.17 -0.65 1.18
N LYS A 76 15.24 -0.05 -0.02
CA LYS A 76 15.85 1.28 -0.25
C LYS A 76 14.90 2.45 -0.02
N ASN A 77 13.60 2.20 0.04
CA ASN A 77 12.57 3.23 0.11
C ASN A 77 11.65 3.09 1.34
N PRO A 78 12.18 2.96 2.58
CA PRO A 78 11.34 2.79 3.75
C PRO A 78 10.48 4.04 4.01
N ILE A 79 9.22 3.83 4.40
CA ILE A 79 8.29 4.88 4.79
C ILE A 79 8.26 5.01 6.30
N VAL A 80 9.01 5.96 6.84
CA VAL A 80 9.03 6.23 8.28
C VAL A 80 8.07 7.37 8.60
N CYS A 81 6.91 7.03 9.15
CA CYS A 81 5.92 8.00 9.58
C CYS A 81 4.95 7.42 10.61
N ASP A 82 4.12 8.29 11.16
CA ASP A 82 2.93 7.89 11.89
C ASP A 82 1.91 7.23 10.94
N ILE A 83 1.14 6.26 11.44
CA ILE A 83 0.18 5.51 10.61
C ILE A 83 -0.88 6.41 9.97
N THR A 84 -1.32 7.48 10.63
CA THR A 84 -2.31 8.39 10.06
C THR A 84 -1.77 9.29 8.96
N ASP A 85 -0.44 9.40 8.86
CA ASP A 85 0.27 10.10 7.78
C ASP A 85 0.75 9.15 6.67
N LEU A 86 0.57 7.84 6.85
CA LEU A 86 1.04 6.80 5.93
C LEU A 86 0.55 7.01 4.49
N PRO A 87 -0.74 7.29 4.21
CA PRO A 87 -1.19 7.48 2.83
C PRO A 87 -0.53 8.68 2.16
N TYR A 88 -0.34 9.77 2.91
CA TYR A 88 0.34 10.97 2.38
C TYR A 88 1.80 10.67 2.04
N LYS A 89 2.52 9.98 2.93
CA LYS A 89 3.93 9.61 2.68
C LYS A 89 4.08 8.61 1.54
N TYR A 90 3.16 7.66 1.42
CA TYR A 90 3.12 6.71 0.31
C TYR A 90 2.86 7.41 -1.03
N GLY A 91 1.90 8.34 -1.09
CA GLY A 91 1.69 9.18 -2.27
C GLY A 91 2.90 10.03 -2.63
N GLY A 92 3.58 10.60 -1.63
CA GLY A 92 4.84 11.32 -1.82
C GLY A 92 5.94 10.42 -2.43
N LEU A 93 6.06 9.19 -1.94
CA LEU A 93 7.00 8.21 -2.51
C LEU A 93 6.66 7.92 -3.99
N ILE A 94 5.42 7.56 -4.30
CA ILE A 94 4.98 7.27 -5.69
C ILE A 94 5.28 8.44 -6.63
N THR A 95 4.92 9.65 -6.22
CA THR A 95 5.01 10.84 -7.10
C THR A 95 6.43 11.40 -7.22
N SER A 96 7.35 10.99 -6.36
CA SER A 96 8.77 11.37 -6.40
C SER A 96 9.65 10.33 -7.10
N ASP A 97 9.25 9.05 -7.12
CA ASP A 97 10.00 7.99 -7.78
C ASP A 97 9.83 8.04 -9.31
N LEU A 98 10.96 8.04 -10.03
CA LEU A 98 11.01 8.18 -11.49
C LEU A 98 10.42 6.97 -12.24
N TYR A 99 10.39 5.80 -11.60
CA TYR A 99 9.84 4.57 -12.17
C TYR A 99 8.38 4.38 -11.82
N LEU A 100 7.91 4.87 -10.66
CA LEU A 100 6.51 4.75 -10.25
C LEU A 100 5.61 5.85 -10.79
N LYS A 101 6.08 7.10 -10.79
CA LYS A 101 5.29 8.27 -11.24
C LYS A 101 4.67 8.10 -12.64
N PRO A 102 5.33 7.51 -13.64
CA PRO A 102 4.76 7.35 -14.98
C PRO A 102 3.46 6.52 -15.03
N PHE A 103 3.19 5.67 -14.04
CA PHE A 103 1.93 4.90 -13.96
C PHE A 103 0.73 5.73 -13.54
N PHE A 104 0.96 6.92 -12.97
CA PHE A 104 -0.09 7.80 -12.47
C PHE A 104 -0.08 9.11 -13.26
N VAL A 105 -0.73 9.11 -14.40
CA VAL A 105 -0.94 10.30 -15.26
C VAL A 105 -2.42 10.45 -15.58
N GLY A 106 -2.88 11.69 -15.76
CA GLY A 106 -4.29 11.97 -16.06
C GLY A 106 -5.22 11.43 -14.97
N GLU A 107 -6.24 10.66 -15.36
CA GLU A 107 -7.27 10.10 -14.47
C GLU A 107 -6.68 9.19 -13.39
N ALA A 108 -5.64 8.40 -13.70
CA ALA A 108 -5.00 7.52 -12.72
C ALA A 108 -4.38 8.30 -11.54
N MET A 109 -3.88 9.52 -11.78
CA MET A 109 -3.39 10.38 -10.69
C MET A 109 -4.54 10.84 -9.79
N GLN A 110 -5.70 11.17 -10.38
CA GLN A 110 -6.87 11.56 -9.60
C GLN A 110 -7.38 10.39 -8.77
N GLU A 111 -7.49 9.20 -9.35
CA GLU A 111 -7.87 7.97 -8.64
C GLU A 111 -6.92 7.67 -7.46
N LEU A 112 -5.60 7.79 -7.69
CA LEU A 112 -4.63 7.64 -6.60
C LEU A 112 -4.88 8.67 -5.49
N GLN A 113 -5.08 9.95 -5.83
CA GLN A 113 -5.34 10.98 -4.84
C GLN A 113 -6.61 10.69 -4.04
N ASP A 114 -7.69 10.27 -4.70
CA ASP A 114 -8.97 9.97 -4.06
C ASP A 114 -8.84 8.79 -3.08
N VAL A 115 -8.12 7.73 -3.47
CA VAL A 115 -7.81 6.58 -2.59
C VAL A 115 -6.99 7.03 -1.38
N LEU A 116 -5.94 7.85 -1.58
CA LEU A 116 -5.08 8.28 -0.47
C LEU A 116 -5.79 9.24 0.48
N VAL A 117 -6.67 10.11 -0.01
CA VAL A 117 -7.51 10.98 0.82
C VAL A 117 -8.49 10.14 1.63
N THR A 118 -9.16 9.18 0.99
CA THR A 118 -10.07 8.25 1.68
C THR A 118 -9.35 7.48 2.76
N ALA A 119 -8.20 6.89 2.45
CA ALA A 119 -7.39 6.16 3.42
C ALA A 119 -6.94 7.04 4.60
N THR A 120 -6.56 8.29 4.34
CA THR A 120 -6.17 9.25 5.39
C THR A 120 -7.34 9.51 6.34
N ASN A 121 -8.53 9.73 5.80
CA ASN A 121 -9.73 9.98 6.61
C ASN A 121 -10.11 8.75 7.44
N THR A 122 -10.07 7.55 6.85
CA THR A 122 -10.33 6.29 7.55
C THR A 122 -9.36 6.11 8.72
N LEU A 123 -8.05 6.23 8.49
CA LEU A 123 -7.03 6.02 9.52
C LEU A 123 -7.14 7.04 10.66
N ARG A 124 -7.40 8.31 10.34
CA ARG A 124 -7.61 9.36 11.36
C ARG A 124 -8.86 9.08 12.21
N ARG A 125 -9.95 8.62 11.59
CA ARG A 125 -11.17 8.25 12.31
C ARG A 125 -10.92 7.05 13.22
N LEU A 126 -10.34 5.97 12.70
CA LEU A 126 -10.06 4.76 13.51
C LEU A 126 -9.21 5.08 14.73
N ARG A 127 -8.20 5.96 14.58
CA ARG A 127 -7.40 6.43 15.72
C ARG A 127 -8.24 7.24 16.72
N ALA A 128 -9.08 8.17 16.24
CA ALA A 128 -9.95 8.95 17.12
C ALA A 128 -10.92 8.08 17.91
N GLU A 129 -11.35 6.96 17.31
CA GLU A 129 -12.20 5.92 17.92
C GLU A 129 -11.41 4.90 18.77
N GLN A 130 -10.08 5.05 18.89
CA GLN A 130 -9.18 4.15 19.63
C GLN A 130 -9.20 2.69 19.14
N LEU A 131 -9.45 2.50 17.85
CA LEU A 131 -9.44 1.19 17.20
C LEU A 131 -8.04 0.79 16.70
N ILE A 132 -7.12 1.76 16.56
CA ILE A 132 -5.72 1.60 16.13
C ILE A 132 -4.78 2.59 16.83
#